data_AF-A0A146KC24-F1
#
_entry.id   AF-A0A146KC24-F1
#
_cell.length_a   1.000
_cell.length_b   1.000
_cell.length_c   1.000
_cell.angle_alpha   90.00
_cell.angle_beta   90.00
_cell.angle_gamma   90.00
#
_symmetry.space_group_name_H-M   'P 1'
#
loop_
_entity.id
_entity.type
_entity.pdbx_description
1 polymer ?
#
loop_
_entity_poly.entity_id
_entity_poly.type
_entity_poly.pdbx_seq_one_letter_code
_entity_poly.pdbx_strand_id
1 'polypeptide(L)'
;RSTHYHKWTESETQKLMDFINTNEMAWEMLIEQLFSRLSVAQVKNKYYMTLKYKPQIYQKKTQGGQLITNLLFSQERKYEPVDIKELLQTLNELL
;
A
#
# COMPACT_ATOMS: atom_id res chain seq x y z
N ARG A 1 -2.71 25.94 3.34
CA ARG A 1 -2.82 24.82 4.31
C ARG A 1 -1.42 24.51 4.78
N SER A 2 -1.12 24.62 6.07
CA SER A 2 0.23 24.37 6.60
C SER A 2 0.59 22.90 6.39
N THR A 3 1.67 22.63 5.64
CA THR A 3 2.22 21.29 5.41
C THR A 3 3.08 20.86 6.59
N HIS A 4 2.52 20.88 7.80
CA HIS A 4 3.23 20.37 8.96
C HIS A 4 3.22 18.84 8.93
N TYR A 5 4.42 18.29 9.00
CA TYR A 5 4.65 16.85 9.13
C TYR A 5 4.05 16.36 10.45
N HIS A 6 3.16 15.36 10.39
CA HIS A 6 2.62 14.71 11.59
C HIS A 6 3.60 13.65 12.08
N LYS A 7 4.11 13.81 13.30
CA LYS A 7 4.99 12.83 13.93
C LYS A 7 4.12 11.71 14.53
N TRP A 8 4.12 10.56 13.88
CA TRP A 8 3.35 9.40 14.29
C TRP A 8 3.95 8.70 15.52
N THR A 9 3.12 8.52 16.54
CA THR A 9 3.42 7.66 17.68
C THR A 9 3.11 6.19 17.38
N GLU A 10 3.65 5.28 18.19
CA GLU A 10 3.34 3.86 18.08
C GLU A 10 1.86 3.58 18.39
N SER A 11 1.28 4.26 19.38
CA SER A 11 -0.15 4.14 19.72
C SER A 11 -1.05 4.56 18.56
N GLU A 12 -0.76 5.68 17.89
CA GLU A 12 -1.52 6.09 16.70
C GLU A 12 -1.36 5.11 15.54
N THR A 13 -0.15 4.58 15.36
CA THR A 13 0.11 3.57 14.34
C THR A 13 -0.69 2.29 14.61
N GLN A 14 -0.76 1.86 15.88
CA GLN A 14 -1.56 0.70 16.28
C GLN A 14 -3.05 0.95 16.02
N LYS A 15 -3.59 2.10 16.42
CA LYS A 15 -5.00 2.48 16.17
C LYS A 15 -5.35 2.49 14.69
N LEU A 16 -4.45 3.03 13.85
CA LEU A 16 -4.59 3.02 12.40
C LEU A 16 -4.71 1.58 11.86
N MET A 17 -3.81 0.69 12.28
CA MET A 17 -3.81 -0.69 11.82
C MET A 17 -5.01 -1.47 12.34
N ASP A 18 -5.40 -1.29 13.61
CA ASP A 18 -6.55 -1.96 14.23
C ASP A 18 -7.87 -1.55 13.56
N PHE A 19 -8.01 -0.27 13.24
CA PHE A 19 -9.19 0.22 12.52
C PHE A 19 -9.28 -0.42 11.14
N ILE A 20 -8.18 -0.43 10.37
CA ILE A 20 -8.17 -1.01 9.03
C ILE A 20 -8.38 -2.53 9.07
N ASN A 21 -7.91 -3.18 10.12
CA ASN A 21 -8.13 -4.61 10.34
C ASN A 21 -9.58 -4.96 10.68
N THR A 22 -10.38 -3.99 11.12
CA THR A 22 -11.79 -4.15 11.54
C THR A 22 -12.77 -3.65 10.47
N ASN A 23 -12.49 -2.49 9.88
CA ASN A 23 -13.37 -1.76 8.97
C ASN A 23 -12.82 -1.68 7.54
N GLU A 24 -11.78 -2.45 7.24
CA GLU A 24 -11.07 -2.44 5.95
C GLU A 24 -10.53 -1.03 5.61
N MET A 25 -10.49 -0.69 4.32
CA MET A 25 -9.95 0.56 3.80
C MET A 25 -10.97 1.72 3.82
N ALA A 26 -11.80 1.80 4.87
CA ALA A 26 -12.77 2.88 5.05
C ALA A 26 -12.10 4.19 5.49
N TRP A 27 -11.33 4.82 4.58
CA TRP A 27 -10.46 5.95 4.86
C TRP A 27 -11.18 7.19 5.40
N GLU A 28 -12.33 7.55 4.82
CA GLU A 28 -13.09 8.74 5.25
C GLU A 28 -13.55 8.58 6.71
N MET A 29 -14.13 7.42 7.04
CA MET A 29 -14.56 7.09 8.39
C MET A 29 -13.38 7.08 9.38
N LEU A 30 -12.22 6.56 8.96
CA LEU A 30 -11.01 6.56 9.77
C LEU A 30 -10.53 7.99 10.09
N ILE A 31 -10.57 8.90 9.11
CA ILE A 31 -10.20 10.30 9.32
C ILE A 31 -11.19 10.96 10.27
N GLU A 32 -12.49 10.83 10.02
CA GLU A 32 -13.52 11.46 10.86
C GLU A 32 -13.44 11.01 12.32
N GLN A 33 -13.22 9.71 12.56
CA GLN A 33 -13.26 9.15 13.91
C GLN A 33 -11.92 9.26 14.66
N LEU A 34 -10.78 9.09 13.98
CA LEU A 34 -9.49 8.92 14.66
C LEU A 34 -8.48 10.02 14.34
N PHE A 35 -8.53 10.60 13.14
CA PHE A 35 -7.47 11.48 12.65
C PHE A 35 -8.02 12.73 11.95
N SER A 36 -9.01 13.40 12.54
CA SER A 36 -9.75 14.51 11.93
C SER A 36 -8.89 15.74 11.58
N ARG A 37 -7.68 15.81 12.14
CA ARG A 37 -6.69 16.87 11.85
C ARG A 37 -5.73 16.51 10.73
N LEU A 38 -5.74 15.27 10.26
CA LEU A 38 -4.86 14.77 9.20
C LEU A 38 -5.62 14.68 7.89
N SER A 39 -4.89 14.85 6.78
CA SER A 39 -5.43 14.54 5.46
C SER A 39 -5.42 13.04 5.21
N VAL A 40 -6.38 12.56 4.41
CA VAL A 40 -6.42 11.17 3.92
C VAL A 40 -5.07 10.73 3.34
N ALA A 41 -4.40 11.62 2.59
CA ALA A 41 -3.10 11.33 1.98
C ALA A 41 -2.00 11.04 3.02
N GLN A 42 -1.94 11.82 4.11
CA GLN A 42 -0.95 11.60 5.18
C GLN A 42 -1.17 10.25 5.87
N VAL A 43 -2.43 9.88 6.07
CA VAL A 43 -2.79 8.63 6.74
C VAL A 43 -2.56 7.42 5.85
N LYS A 44 -2.93 7.48 4.57
CA LYS A 44 -2.59 6.45 3.57
C LYS A 44 -1.08 6.25 3.49
N ASN A 45 -0.31 7.34 3.40
CA ASN A 45 1.15 7.25 3.35
C ASN A 45 1.69 6.53 4.59
N LYS A 46 1.21 6.87 5.79
CA LYS A 46 1.60 6.17 7.01
C LYS A 46 1.27 4.68 6.98
N TYR A 47 0.07 4.30 6.52
CA TYR A 47 -0.33 2.90 6.39
C TYR A 47 0.62 2.12 5.48
N TYR A 48 0.86 2.60 4.25
CA TYR A 48 1.75 1.94 3.31
C TYR A 48 3.20 1.90 3.79
N MET A 49 3.68 2.96 4.43
CA MET A 49 5.00 2.96 5.08
C MET A 49 5.07 1.92 6.21
N THR A 50 4.01 1.78 7.01
CA THR A 50 3.98 0.81 8.11
C THR A 50 4.01 -0.62 7.55
N LEU A 51 3.30 -0.90 6.46
CA LEU A 51 3.36 -2.18 5.76
C LEU A 51 4.74 -2.44 5.12
N LYS A 52 5.36 -1.43 4.52
CA LYS A 52 6.67 -1.56 3.87
C LYS A 52 7.78 -1.85 4.87
N TYR A 53 7.82 -1.15 6.00
CA TYR A 53 8.93 -1.20 6.94
C TYR A 53 8.70 -2.10 8.16
N LYS A 54 7.45 -2.42 8.49
CA LYS A 54 7.08 -3.28 9.63
C LYS A 54 6.04 -4.35 9.24
N PRO A 55 6.25 -5.12 8.14
CA PRO A 55 5.27 -6.09 7.67
C PRO A 55 4.97 -7.19 8.70
N GLN A 56 5.98 -7.69 9.41
CA GLN A 56 5.82 -8.77 10.39
C GLN A 56 4.95 -8.44 11.61
N ILE A 57 4.77 -7.15 11.94
CA ILE A 57 4.02 -6.72 13.13
C ILE A 57 2.54 -6.54 12.79
N TYR A 58 2.23 -6.08 11.57
CA TYR A 58 0.89 -5.61 11.22
C TYR A 58 0.24 -6.31 10.03
N GLN A 59 0.92 -7.22 9.34
CA GLN A 59 0.26 -8.10 8.38
C GLN A 59 -0.57 -9.13 9.14
N LYS A 60 -1.91 -8.98 9.09
CA LYS A 60 -2.81 -10.09 9.36
C LYS A 60 -2.46 -11.23 8.39
N LYS A 61 -2.35 -12.47 8.90
CA LYS A 61 -2.32 -13.70 8.08
C LYS A 61 -3.69 -13.92 7.42
N THR A 62 -4.21 -12.96 6.67
CA THR A 62 -5.31 -13.22 5.75
C THR A 62 -4.70 -13.83 4.50
N GLN A 63 -5.20 -14.99 4.07
CA GLN A 63 -4.71 -15.72 2.89
C GLN A 63 -4.72 -14.88 1.59
N GLY A 64 -5.36 -13.70 1.58
CA GLY A 64 -5.32 -12.72 0.48
C GLY A 64 -4.44 -11.48 0.70
N GLY A 65 -3.95 -11.20 1.92
CA GLY A 65 -3.24 -9.96 2.25
C GLY A 65 -1.76 -9.94 1.84
N GLN A 66 -1.10 -11.10 1.84
CA GLN A 66 0.30 -11.26 1.42
C GLN A 66 0.52 -10.97 -0.07
N LEU A 67 -0.51 -11.18 -0.91
CA LEU A 67 -0.44 -10.88 -2.33
C LEU A 67 -0.45 -9.37 -2.61
N ILE A 68 -1.19 -8.58 -1.82
CA ILE A 68 -1.34 -7.14 -2.05
C ILE A 68 -0.04 -6.39 -1.75
N THR A 69 0.69 -6.73 -0.68
CA THR A 69 1.97 -6.07 -0.40
C THR A 69 3.04 -6.42 -1.42
N ASN A 70 3.08 -7.66 -1.90
CA ASN A 70 4.02 -8.04 -2.94
C ASN A 70 3.65 -7.36 -4.27
N LEU A 71 2.37 -7.26 -4.65
CA LEU A 71 1.96 -6.55 -5.89
C LEU A 71 2.13 -5.03 -5.81
N LEU A 72 1.79 -4.37 -4.69
CA LEU A 72 1.91 -2.91 -4.59
C LEU A 72 3.36 -2.43 -4.55
N PHE A 73 4.27 -3.22 -3.97
CA PHE A 73 5.66 -2.81 -3.77
C PHE A 73 6.66 -3.50 -4.72
N SER A 74 6.25 -4.47 -5.56
CA SER A 74 7.10 -5.06 -6.61
C SER A 74 7.19 -4.22 -7.90
N GLN A 75 6.70 -2.98 -7.90
CA GLN A 75 6.86 -2.07 -9.05
C GLN A 75 8.29 -1.51 -9.24
N GLU A 76 9.29 -2.08 -8.56
CA GLU A 76 10.70 -1.95 -8.96
C GLU A 76 11.15 -3.03 -9.97
N ARG A 77 10.22 -3.71 -10.65
CA ARG A 77 10.60 -4.46 -11.86
C ARG A 77 10.95 -3.45 -12.95
N LYS A 78 12.25 -3.27 -13.14
CA LYS A 78 12.86 -2.73 -14.37
C LYS A 78 12.01 -3.20 -15.56
N TYR A 79 11.36 -2.27 -16.26
CA TYR A 79 10.85 -2.55 -17.58
C TYR A 79 12.08 -2.81 -18.46
N GLU A 80 12.43 -4.08 -18.63
CA GLU A 80 13.23 -4.50 -19.77
C GLU A 80 12.40 -4.13 -21.01
N PRO A 81 12.89 -3.27 -21.91
CA PRO A 81 12.18 -2.96 -23.12
C PRO A 81 12.05 -4.25 -23.93
N VAL A 82 10.85 -4.80 -23.96
CA VAL A 82 10.58 -5.97 -24.79
C VAL A 82 10.71 -5.53 -26.24
N ASP A 83 11.66 -6.12 -26.99
CA ASP A 83 11.79 -5.85 -28.41
C ASP A 83 10.54 -6.38 -29.13
N ILE A 84 9.69 -5.44 -29.55
CA ILE A 84 8.40 -5.72 -30.19
C ILE A 84 8.62 -6.56 -31.46
N LYS A 85 9.79 -6.46 -32.13
CA LYS A 85 10.09 -7.27 -33.30
C LYS A 85 10.21 -8.75 -32.97
N GLU A 86 10.85 -9.08 -31.84
CA GLU A 86 11.03 -10.45 -31.40
C GLU A 86 9.69 -11.10 -31.06
N LEU A 87 8.81 -10.37 -30.35
CA LEU A 87 7.45 -10.80 -30.03
C LEU A 87 6.58 -11.08 -31.27
N LEU A 88 6.64 -10.17 -32.26
CA LEU A 88 5.88 -10.34 -33.51
C LEU A 88 6.41 -11.52 -34.33
N GLN A 89 7.71 -11.79 -34.28
CA GLN A 89 8.31 -12.93 -34.97
C GLN A 89 7.91 -14.26 -34.32
N THR A 90 7.88 -14.34 -32.98
CA THR A 90 7.41 -15.54 -32.27
C THR A 90 5.93 -15.83 -32.52
N LEU A 91 5.08 -14.79 -32.59
CA LEU A 91 3.65 -14.96 -32.88
C LEU A 91 3.40 -15.45 -34.31
N ASN A 92 4.26 -15.07 -35.26
CA ASN A 92 4.12 -15.46 -36.66
C ASN A 92 4.61 -16.88 -36.94
N GLU A 93 5.44 -17.46 -36.06
CA GLU A 93 5.88 -18.86 -36.13
C GLU A 93 4.90 -19.84 -35.46
N LEU A 94 3.90 -19.33 -34.74
CA LEU A 94 2.86 -20.10 -34.04
C LEU A 94 1.52 -20.17 -34.80
N LEU A 95 1.43 -19.57 -35.99
CA LEU A 95 0.31 -19.64 -36.93
C LEU A 95 0.69 -20.45 -38.17
#